data_AF-A0A534WB11-F1
#
_entry.id   AF-A0A534WB11-F1
#
_cell.length_a   1.000
_cell.length_b   1.000
_cell.length_c   1.000
_cell.angle_alpha   90.00
_cell.angle_beta   90.00
_cell.angle_gamma   90.00
#
_symmetry.space_group_name_H-M   'P 1'
#
loop_
_entity.id
_entity.type
_entity.pdbx_description
1 polymer ?
#
loop_
_entity_poly.entity_id
_entity_poly.type
_entity_poly.pdbx_seq_one_letter_code
_entity_poly.pdbx_strand_id
1 'polypeptide(L)'
;MGKKPPLPPWIEHAAAVRKKLKERGFKPADRVQICEKCEEFAEEAWSLKGNQGMGGRDLVYCMNCGRSRSWRGQGSPRAVEEPFDLMGFLGLRA
;
A
#
# COMPACT_ATOMS: atom_id res chain seq x y z
N MET A 1 -0.46 -32.13 -3.16
CA MET A 1 -1.48 -31.12 -2.76
C MET A 1 -0.90 -30.30 -1.62
N GLY A 2 -0.16 -29.24 -1.91
CA GLY A 2 0.41 -28.38 -0.88
C GLY A 2 -0.70 -27.53 -0.28
N LYS A 3 -0.97 -27.69 1.02
CA LYS A 3 -1.85 -26.76 1.75
C LYS A 3 -1.24 -25.37 1.57
N LYS A 4 -1.96 -24.47 0.88
CA LYS A 4 -1.56 -23.05 0.85
C LYS A 4 -1.32 -22.64 2.31
N PRO A 5 -0.15 -22.06 2.64
CA PRO A 5 0.12 -21.63 4.00
C PRO A 5 -1.04 -20.74 4.46
N PRO A 6 -1.41 -20.79 5.76
CA PRO A 6 -2.48 -19.96 6.27
C PRO A 6 -2.20 -18.52 5.88
N LEU A 7 -3.21 -17.92 5.24
CA LEU A 7 -3.23 -16.52 4.88
C LEU A 7 -2.79 -15.71 6.11
N PRO A 8 -1.72 -14.90 6.05
CA PRO A 8 -1.19 -14.33 7.28
C PRO A 8 -2.18 -13.27 7.84
N PRO A 9 -2.13 -12.99 9.16
CA PRO A 9 -3.18 -12.24 9.87
C PRO A 9 -3.52 -10.86 9.28
N TRP A 10 -2.58 -10.25 8.55
CA TRP A 10 -2.79 -8.97 7.88
C TRP A 10 -3.82 -9.05 6.73
N ILE A 11 -4.25 -10.22 6.26
CA ILE A 11 -5.25 -10.35 5.18
C ILE A 11 -6.60 -9.77 5.57
N GLU A 12 -7.00 -9.90 6.83
CA GLU A 12 -8.20 -9.23 7.34
C GLU A 12 -8.03 -7.70 7.29
N HIS A 13 -6.82 -7.22 7.57
CA HIS A 13 -6.49 -5.81 7.41
C HIS A 13 -6.43 -5.36 5.94
N ALA A 14 -6.09 -6.24 4.98
CA ALA A 14 -5.97 -5.87 3.57
C ALA A 14 -7.29 -5.34 3.00
N ALA A 15 -8.42 -5.98 3.32
CA ALA A 15 -9.74 -5.49 2.91
C ALA A 15 -10.05 -4.11 3.53
N ALA A 16 -9.74 -3.92 4.81
CA ALA A 16 -9.92 -2.65 5.51
C ALA A 16 -9.00 -1.54 4.97
N VAL A 17 -7.74 -1.87 4.65
CA VAL A 17 -6.75 -1.00 4.04
C VAL A 17 -7.25 -0.52 2.68
N ARG A 18 -7.63 -1.44 1.78
CA ARG A 18 -8.18 -1.10 0.46
C ARG A 18 -9.43 -0.22 0.59
N LYS A 19 -10.33 -0.52 1.52
CA LYS A 19 -11.52 0.28 1.80
C LYS A 19 -11.12 1.71 2.21
N LYS A 20 -10.23 1.87 3.19
CA LYS A 20 -9.76 3.17 3.66
C LYS A 20 -9.01 3.97 2.61
N LEU A 21 -8.20 3.32 1.78
CA LEU A 21 -7.51 3.95 0.65
C LEU A 21 -8.50 4.51 -0.35
N LYS A 22 -9.52 3.72 -0.74
CA LYS A 22 -10.60 4.19 -1.62
C LYS A 22 -11.41 5.33 -1.00
N GLU A 23 -11.76 5.25 0.29
CA GLU A 23 -12.45 6.32 1.04
C GLU A 23 -11.65 7.63 1.03
N ARG A 24 -10.32 7.54 1.07
CA ARG A 24 -9.41 8.70 0.99
C ARG A 24 -9.08 9.15 -0.44
N GLY A 25 -9.70 8.55 -1.46
CA GLY A 25 -9.55 8.94 -2.86
C GLY A 25 -8.35 8.34 -3.59
N PHE A 26 -7.61 7.42 -2.97
CA PHE A 26 -6.54 6.70 -3.67
C PHE A 26 -7.11 5.81 -4.76
N LYS A 27 -6.39 5.72 -5.88
CA LYS A 27 -6.69 4.84 -7.00
C LYS A 27 -5.67 3.71 -7.02
N PRO A 28 -6.11 2.44 -7.07
CA PRO A 28 -5.21 1.31 -7.23
C PRO A 28 -4.61 1.32 -8.65
N ALA A 29 -3.40 0.81 -8.78
CA ALA A 29 -2.86 0.39 -10.07
C ALA A 29 -3.56 -0.88 -10.58
N ASP A 30 -3.53 -1.11 -11.88
CA ASP A 30 -4.22 -2.25 -12.51
C ASP A 30 -3.59 -3.61 -12.18
N ARG A 31 -2.36 -3.63 -11.65
CA ARG A 31 -1.58 -4.86 -11.48
C ARG A 31 -0.89 -4.93 -10.13
N VAL A 32 -1.03 -6.08 -9.48
CA VAL A 32 -0.25 -6.48 -8.30
C VAL A 32 1.16 -6.86 -8.76
N GLN A 33 2.17 -6.42 -8.01
CA GLN A 33 3.58 -6.69 -8.28
C GLN A 33 4.16 -7.73 -7.31
N ILE A 34 5.34 -8.24 -7.62
CA ILE A 34 6.12 -9.09 -6.71
C ILE A 34 6.67 -8.21 -5.60
N CYS A 35 6.50 -8.63 -4.35
CA CYS A 35 7.11 -7.96 -3.22
C CYS A 35 8.60 -8.29 -3.13
N GLU A 36 9.46 -7.28 -3.08
CA GLU A 36 10.92 -7.48 -3.02
C GLU A 36 11.38 -8.10 -1.69
N LYS A 37 10.54 -8.13 -0.65
CA LYS A 37 10.89 -8.67 0.68
C LYS A 37 10.55 -10.16 0.82
N CYS A 38 9.39 -10.57 0.33
CA CYS A 38 8.90 -11.94 0.49
C CYS A 38 8.68 -12.69 -0.82
N GLU A 39 8.98 -12.06 -1.95
CA GLU A 39 8.95 -12.65 -3.31
C GLU A 39 7.56 -13.14 -3.78
N GLU A 40 6.51 -12.77 -3.06
CA GLU A 40 5.12 -13.12 -3.39
C GLU A 40 4.47 -12.05 -4.29
N PHE A 41 3.57 -12.47 -5.18
CA PHE A 41 2.71 -11.60 -6.00
C PHE A 41 1.61 -10.96 -5.14
N ALA A 42 2.01 -9.98 -4.34
CA ALA A 42 1.16 -9.42 -3.29
C ALA A 42 1.36 -7.91 -3.08
N GLU A 43 2.23 -7.22 -3.84
CA GLU A 43 2.45 -5.79 -3.67
C GLU A 43 1.45 -4.96 -4.48
N GLU A 44 0.61 -4.16 -3.81
CA GLU A 44 -0.33 -3.26 -4.46
C GLU A 44 0.19 -1.83 -4.46
N ALA A 45 0.13 -1.18 -5.63
CA ALA A 45 0.41 0.24 -5.78
C ALA A 45 -0.89 1.06 -5.77
N TRP A 46 -0.84 2.21 -5.10
CA TRP A 46 -1.96 3.12 -4.94
C TRP A 46 -1.49 4.56 -5.09
N SER A 47 -2.29 5.38 -5.77
CA SER A 47 -1.96 6.76 -6.09
C SER A 47 -3.10 7.69 -5.71
N LEU A 48 -2.79 8.74 -4.96
CA LEU A 48 -3.65 9.88 -4.69
C LEU A 48 -3.16 11.06 -5.52
N LYS A 49 -3.98 11.52 -6.46
CA LYS A 49 -3.68 12.73 -7.23
C LYS A 49 -4.00 13.97 -6.38
N GLY A 50 -3.02 14.86 -6.22
CA GLY A 50 -3.25 16.19 -5.68
C GLY A 50 -3.75 17.15 -6.75
N ASN A 51 -4.46 18.22 -6.37
CA ASN A 51 -4.78 19.30 -7.28
C ASN A 51 -3.58 20.23 -7.46
N GLN A 52 -3.28 20.61 -8.71
CA GLN A 52 -2.32 21.67 -9.06
C GLN A 52 -0.92 21.51 -8.41
N GLY A 53 -0.35 20.30 -8.45
CA GLY A 53 1.02 20.06 -7.97
C GLY A 53 1.17 20.05 -6.43
N MET A 54 0.10 20.25 -5.67
CA MET A 54 0.11 20.17 -4.20
C MET A 54 -0.56 18.88 -3.72
N GLY A 55 0.15 18.12 -2.88
CA GLY A 55 -0.47 17.09 -2.01
C GLY A 55 -0.72 15.71 -2.61
N GLY A 56 -0.10 15.36 -3.75
CA GLY A 56 -0.13 13.98 -4.26
C GLY A 56 0.58 12.99 -3.32
N ARG A 57 0.12 11.74 -3.27
CA ARG A 57 0.79 10.67 -2.53
C ARG A 57 0.66 9.35 -3.26
N ASP A 58 1.78 8.70 -3.51
CA ASP A 58 1.79 7.30 -3.94
C ASP A 58 2.17 6.42 -2.75
N LEU A 59 1.67 5.20 -2.72
CA LEU A 59 2.10 4.20 -1.76
C LEU A 59 2.07 2.82 -2.39
N VAL A 60 2.96 1.96 -1.91
CA VAL A 60 2.89 0.52 -2.17
C VAL A 60 2.82 -0.19 -0.84
N TYR A 61 2.07 -1.28 -0.80
CA TYR A 61 2.14 -2.19 0.32
C TYR A 61 2.04 -3.63 -0.14
N CYS A 62 2.89 -4.46 0.45
CA CYS A 62 2.76 -5.89 0.34
C CYS A 62 1.59 -6.31 1.21
N MET A 63 0.62 -6.91 0.54
CA MET A 63 -0.34 -7.77 1.17
C MET A 63 0.45 -8.83 1.95
N ASN A 64 1.16 -9.78 1.35
CA ASN A 64 1.76 -10.93 2.09
C ASN A 64 2.61 -10.69 3.34
N CYS A 65 3.44 -9.64 3.38
CA CYS A 65 4.35 -9.42 4.51
C CYS A 65 4.13 -8.10 5.26
N GLY A 66 3.13 -7.30 4.85
CA GLY A 66 2.81 -6.01 5.47
C GLY A 66 3.85 -4.91 5.26
N ARG A 67 4.91 -5.13 4.46
CA ARG A 67 5.85 -4.07 4.07
C ARG A 67 5.09 -2.95 3.38
N SER A 68 5.37 -1.70 3.71
CA SER A 68 4.80 -0.57 2.98
C SER A 68 5.78 0.57 2.81
N ARG A 69 5.63 1.29 1.70
CA ARG A 69 6.41 2.47 1.32
C ARG A 69 5.45 3.54 0.82
N SER A 70 5.81 4.80 1.01
CA SER A 70 5.05 5.90 0.40
C SER A 70 5.95 6.99 -0.17
N TRP A 71 5.43 7.73 -1.13
CA TRP A 71 6.08 8.84 -1.79
C TRP A 71 5.17 10.06 -1.70
N ARG A 72 5.70 11.19 -1.22
CA ARG A 72 4.98 12.48 -1.23
C ARG A 72 5.30 13.27 -2.51
N GLY A 73 4.29 13.94 -3.05
CA GLY A 73 4.41 14.83 -4.22
C GLY A 73 4.20 14.14 -5.58
N GLN A 74 4.19 14.95 -6.65
CA GLN A 74 4.21 14.49 -8.06
C GLN A 74 5.50 14.97 -8.73
N GLY A 75 6.09 14.17 -9.63
CA GLY A 75 7.35 14.48 -10.32
C GLY A 75 8.60 13.97 -9.59
N SER A 76 9.79 14.10 -10.20
CA SER A 76 11.06 13.73 -9.58
C SER A 76 11.80 14.99 -9.12
N PRO A 77 12.37 15.04 -7.90
CA PRO A 77 12.47 13.97 -6.90
C PRO A 77 11.24 13.84 -5.98
N ARG A 78 10.91 12.62 -5.53
CA ARG A 78 9.89 12.34 -4.49
C ARG A 78 10.56 11.91 -3.19
N ALA A 79 10.11 12.44 -2.05
CA ALA A 79 10.54 11.96 -0.75
C ALA A 79 9.95 10.56 -0.47
N VAL A 80 10.83 9.57 -0.26
CA VAL A 80 10.45 8.19 0.08
C VAL A 80 10.33 8.05 1.59
N GLU A 81 9.22 7.49 2.06
CA GLU A 81 8.99 7.09 3.44
C GLU A 81 9.04 5.56 3.51
N GLU A 82 10.13 5.00 4.03
CA GLU A 82 10.32 3.56 4.29
C GLU A 82 11.13 3.34 5.60
N PRO A 83 10.61 2.57 6.59
CA PRO A 83 9.29 1.93 6.60
C PRO A 83 8.17 2.95 6.74
N PHE A 84 7.05 2.72 6.05
CA PHE A 84 5.84 3.51 6.22
C PHE A 84 4.88 2.79 7.19
N ASP A 85 4.34 3.51 8.19
CA ASP A 85 3.26 2.98 9.04
C ASP A 85 1.91 3.17 8.34
N LEU A 86 1.59 2.27 7.41
CA LEU A 86 0.32 2.30 6.68
C LEU A 86 -0.89 2.21 7.62
N MET A 87 -0.81 1.39 8.68
CA MET A 87 -1.93 1.18 9.60
C MET A 87 -2.20 2.41 10.44
N GLY A 88 -1.15 3.03 10.99
CA GLY A 88 -1.25 4.32 11.68
C GLY A 88 -1.73 5.43 10.75
N PHE A 89 -1.18 5.49 9.53
CA PHE A 89 -1.63 6.46 8.52
C PHE A 89 -3.13 6.32 8.24
N LEU A 90 -3.64 5.09 8.08
CA LEU A 90 -5.05 4.83 7.78
C LEU A 90 -5.99 4.91 9.00
N GLY A 91 -5.45 5.07 10.21
CA GLY A 91 -6.24 5.05 11.45
C GLY A 91 -6.85 3.68 11.74
N LEU A 92 -6.14 2.62 11.35
CA LEU A 92 -6.55 1.22 11.55
C LEU A 92 -5.85 0.56 12.75
N ARG A 93 -4.88 1.26 13.37
CA ARG A 93 -4.40 0.93 14.72
C ARG A 93 -5.45 1.40 15.74
N ALA A 94 -5.87 0.48 16.61
CA ALA A 94 -6.61 0.81 17.83
C ALA A 94 -5.74 1.64 18.78
#